data_AF-A0AA43A7V0-F1
#
_entry.id   AF-A0AA43A7V0-F1
#
_cell.length_a   1.000
_cell.length_b   1.000
_cell.length_c   1.000
_cell.angle_alpha   90.00
_cell.angle_beta   90.00
_cell.angle_gamma   90.00
#
_symmetry.space_group_name_H-M   'P 1'
#
loop_
_entity.id
_entity.type
_entity.pdbx_description
1 polymer ?
#
loop_
_entity_poly.entity_id
_entity_poly.type
_entity_poly.pdbx_seq_one_letter_code
_entity_poly.pdbx_strand_id
1 'polypeptide(L)'
;MKRPPLFTVLMHNDDYTTMEFVVEALIAVFHKSPTEANRIMLHIHFKGAGMCGVYPFEVAETKVSKVHDMARREGFPLRCSLEQA
;
A
#
# COMPACT_ATOMS: atom_id res chain seq x y z
N MET A 1 7.85 24.10 17.19
CA MET A 1 7.41 22.72 16.85
C MET A 1 8.12 22.29 15.57
N LYS A 2 8.84 21.16 15.56
CA LYS A 2 9.36 20.55 14.32
C LYS A 2 8.18 19.88 13.60
N ARG A 3 8.09 20.02 12.27
CA ARG A 3 7.08 19.30 11.48
C ARG A 3 7.32 17.79 11.66
N PRO A 4 6.27 16.98 11.88
CA PRO A 4 6.43 15.54 11.99
C PRO A 4 7.01 14.99 10.68
N PRO A 5 7.95 14.02 10.75
CA PRO A 5 8.49 13.38 9.57
C PRO A 5 7.36 12.69 8.80
N LEU A 6 7.40 12.83 7.47
CA LEU A 6 6.48 12.15 6.58
C LEU A 6 7.10 10.85 6.09
N PHE A 7 6.24 9.87 5.85
CA PHE A 7 6.61 8.55 5.38
C PHE A 7 5.77 8.18 4.18
N THR A 8 6.44 7.68 3.16
CA THR A 8 5.84 7.07 1.98
C THR A 8 5.49 5.63 2.29
N VAL A 9 4.25 5.24 2.01
CA VAL A 9 3.79 3.85 2.08
C VAL A 9 3.91 3.23 0.70
N LEU A 10 4.62 2.11 0.61
CA LEU A 10 4.87 1.37 -0.62
C LEU A 10 4.24 -0.03 -0.55
N MET A 11 3.60 -0.48 -1.62
CA MET A 11 3.30 -1.89 -1.85
C MET A 11 4.29 -2.47 -2.86
N HIS A 12 4.65 -3.73 -2.69
CA HIS A 12 5.63 -4.44 -3.52
C HIS A 12 4.94 -5.57 -4.29
N ASN A 13 5.39 -5.79 -5.52
CA ASN A 13 4.92 -6.86 -6.38
C ASN A 13 5.39 -8.22 -5.85
N ASP A 14 4.55 -9.23 -6.06
CA ASP A 14 4.85 -10.65 -5.87
C ASP A 14 4.01 -11.49 -6.83
N ASP A 15 4.35 -12.77 -6.99
CA ASP A 15 3.73 -13.65 -7.99
C ASP A 15 2.44 -14.34 -7.51
N TYR A 16 1.98 -14.08 -6.29
CA TYR A 16 0.87 -14.81 -5.64
C TYR A 16 -0.34 -13.92 -5.32
N THR A 17 -0.12 -12.65 -5.02
CA THR A 17 -1.19 -11.70 -4.68
C THR A 17 -1.95 -11.30 -5.94
N THR A 18 -3.29 -11.39 -5.91
CA THR A 18 -4.13 -11.04 -7.07
C THR A 18 -4.16 -9.53 -7.30
N MET A 19 -4.28 -9.12 -8.57
CA MET A 19 -4.46 -7.70 -8.93
C MET A 19 -5.71 -7.10 -8.27
N GLU A 20 -6.79 -7.88 -8.18
CA GLU A 20 -8.05 -7.46 -7.55
C GLU A 20 -7.86 -7.14 -6.07
N PHE A 21 -7.13 -7.99 -5.32
CA PHE A 21 -6.82 -7.75 -3.92
C PHE A 21 -6.00 -6.45 -3.73
N VAL A 22 -5.01 -6.19 -4.59
CA VAL A 22 -4.22 -4.96 -4.53
C VAL A 22 -5.11 -3.73 -4.75
N VAL A 23 -6.02 -3.78 -5.71
CA VAL A 23 -6.99 -2.70 -5.96
C VAL A 23 -7.92 -2.50 -4.76
N GLU A 24 -8.44 -3.58 -4.18
CA GLU A 24 -9.28 -3.52 -2.99
C GLU A 24 -8.54 -2.87 -1.81
N ALA A 25 -7.30 -3.30 -1.53
CA ALA A 25 -6.49 -2.73 -0.45
C ALA A 25 -6.22 -1.23 -0.66
N LEU A 26 -5.95 -0.80 -1.90
CA LEU A 26 -5.78 0.62 -2.25
C LEU A 26 -7.05 1.44 -2.02
N ILE A 27 -8.23 0.90 -2.31
CA ILE A 27 -9.51 1.57 -2.08
C ILE A 27 -9.84 1.59 -0.57
N ALA A 28 -9.78 0.44 0.10
CA ALA A 28 -10.21 0.29 1.48
C ALA A 28 -9.30 1.01 2.49
N VAL A 29 -7.97 0.91 2.30
CA VAL A 29 -6.98 1.43 3.27
C VAL A 29 -6.50 2.83 2.90
N PHE A 30 -6.35 3.14 1.61
CA PHE A 30 -5.78 4.39 1.14
C PHE A 30 -6.82 5.34 0.52
N HIS A 31 -8.09 4.92 0.45
CA HIS A 31 -9.20 5.71 -0.09
C HIS A 31 -8.94 6.20 -1.51
N LYS A 32 -8.23 5.39 -2.30
CA LYS A 32 -8.03 5.66 -3.72
C LYS A 32 -9.34 5.49 -4.47
N SER A 33 -9.56 6.32 -5.48
CA SER A 33 -10.61 6.05 -6.45
C SER A 33 -10.31 4.75 -7.20
N PRO A 34 -11.32 4.02 -7.72
CA PRO A 34 -11.08 2.80 -8.49
C PRO A 34 -10.10 2.99 -9.66
N THR A 35 -10.19 4.13 -10.36
CA THR A 35 -9.28 4.46 -11.47
C THR A 35 -7.84 4.65 -10.99
N GLU A 36 -7.64 5.36 -9.87
CA GLU A 36 -6.31 5.57 -9.31
C GLU A 36 -5.72 4.27 -8.74
N ALA A 37 -6.54 3.47 -8.06
CA ALA A 37 -6.16 2.17 -7.53
C ALA A 37 -5.66 1.22 -8.63
N ASN A 38 -6.41 1.12 -9.74
CA ASN A 38 -5.98 0.33 -10.91
C ASN A 38 -4.65 0.82 -11.49
N ARG A 39 -4.45 2.14 -11.60
CA ARG A 39 -3.19 2.70 -12.10
C ARG A 39 -2.01 2.37 -11.19
N ILE A 40 -2.19 2.49 -9.87
CA ILE A 40 -1.16 2.16 -8.89
C ILE A 40 -0.88 0.65 -8.91
N MET A 41 -1.91 -0.20 -8.97
CA MET A 41 -1.76 -1.65 -9.07
C MET A 41 -0.93 -2.04 -10.30
N LEU A 42 -1.26 -1.52 -11.48
CA LEU A 42 -0.49 -1.78 -12.70
C LEU A 42 0.96 -1.30 -12.57
N HIS A 43 1.17 -0.16 -11.91
CA HIS A 43 2.52 0.34 -11.64
C HIS A 43 3.30 -0.62 -10.75
N ILE A 44 2.71 -1.11 -9.65
CA ILE A 44 3.32 -2.11 -8.77
C ILE A 44 3.69 -3.35 -9.59
N HIS A 45 2.74 -3.87 -10.37
CA HIS A 45 2.95 -5.07 -11.19
C HIS A 45 4.13 -4.95 -12.15
N PHE A 46 4.23 -3.83 -12.89
CA PHE A 46 5.27 -3.66 -13.89
C PHE A 46 6.60 -3.10 -13.36
N LYS A 47 6.60 -2.42 -12.20
CA LYS A 47 7.78 -1.73 -11.66
C LYS A 47 8.32 -2.35 -10.38
N GLY A 48 7.67 -3.38 -9.85
CA GLY A 48 8.08 -4.09 -8.65
C GLY A 48 7.62 -3.44 -7.34
N ALA A 49 7.32 -2.14 -7.34
CA ALA A 49 6.72 -1.45 -6.20
C ALA A 49 5.99 -0.19 -6.65
N GLY A 50 5.12 0.34 -5.80
CA GLY A 50 4.38 1.57 -6.07
C GLY A 50 3.91 2.29 -4.81
N MET A 51 3.86 3.62 -4.90
CA MET A 51 3.44 4.49 -3.81
C MET A 51 1.92 4.47 -3.62
N CYS A 52 1.50 4.12 -2.42
CA CYS A 52 0.10 4.14 -2.00
C CYS A 52 -0.30 5.50 -1.42
N GLY A 53 0.61 6.20 -0.73
CA GLY A 53 0.40 7.53 -0.17
C GLY A 53 1.52 7.99 0.76
N VAL A 54 1.43 9.24 1.23
CA VAL A 54 2.40 9.86 2.15
C VAL A 54 1.68 10.36 3.41
N TYR A 55 2.16 9.98 4.58
CA TYR A 55 1.49 10.25 5.87
C TYR A 55 2.50 10.49 7.00
N PRO A 56 2.09 11.09 8.14
CA PRO A 56 2.87 11.02 9.38
C PRO A 56 3.09 9.56 9.81
N PHE A 57 4.20 9.29 10.51
CA PHE A 57 4.63 7.94 10.88
C PHE A 57 3.51 7.05 11.44
N GLU A 58 2.81 7.50 12.49
CA GLU A 58 1.76 6.70 13.17
C GLU A 58 0.62 6.31 12.22
N VAL A 59 0.25 7.21 11.31
CA VAL A 59 -0.80 6.96 10.31
C VAL A 59 -0.29 5.98 9.25
N ALA A 60 0.96 6.15 8.82
CA ALA A 60 1.59 5.28 7.85
C ALA A 60 1.73 3.84 8.37
N GLU A 61 2.22 3.68 9.60
CA GLU A 61 2.35 2.40 10.30
C GLU A 61 0.99 1.69 10.45
N THR A 62 -0.03 2.42 10.89
CA THR A 62 -1.39 1.88 11.00
C THR A 62 -1.91 1.38 9.65
N LYS A 63 -1.66 2.10 8.56
CA LYS A 63 -2.08 1.69 7.21
C LYS A 63 -1.33 0.44 6.74
N VAL A 64 -0.02 0.36 6.97
CA VAL A 64 0.77 -0.84 6.65
C VAL A 64 0.23 -2.06 7.40
N SER A 65 -0.01 -1.94 8.72
CA SER A 65 -0.58 -3.03 9.52
C SER A 65 -1.91 -3.51 8.95
N LYS A 66 -2.83 -2.59 8.59
CA LYS A 66 -4.12 -2.94 8.01
C LYS A 66 -4.00 -3.70 6.68
N VAL A 67 -3.08 -3.31 5.81
CA VAL A 67 -2.81 -4.04 4.55
C VAL A 67 -2.33 -5.45 4.85
N HIS A 68 -1.38 -5.62 5.78
CA HIS A 68 -0.89 -6.95 6.15
C HIS A 68 -1.99 -7.81 6.80
N ASP A 69 -2.85 -7.22 7.62
CA ASP A 69 -4.00 -7.93 8.22
C ASP A 69 -5.02 -8.38 7.18
N MET A 70 -5.25 -7.58 6.13
CA MET A 70 -6.07 -8.01 4.98
C MET A 70 -5.40 -9.14 4.22
N ALA A 71 -4.11 -9.00 3.88
CA ALA A 71 -3.37 -9.98 3.09
C ALA A 71 -3.27 -11.33 3.81
N ARG A 72 -2.98 -11.31 5.12
CA ARG A 72 -2.94 -12.52 5.95
C ARG A 72 -4.26 -13.28 5.99
N ARG A 73 -5.40 -12.58 6.04
CA ARG A 73 -6.73 -13.20 6.05
C ARG A 73 -7.05 -13.91 4.75
N GLU A 74 -6.60 -13.35 3.63
CA GLU A 74 -6.77 -13.94 2.29
C GLU A 74 -5.63 -14.92 1.91
N GLY A 75 -4.61 -15.08 2.76
CA GLY A 75 -3.47 -15.97 2.50
C GLY A 75 -2.43 -15.42 1.52
N PHE A 76 -2.44 -14.12 1.25
CA PHE A 76 -1.49 -13.47 0.34
C PHE A 76 -0.18 -13.07 1.03
N PRO A 77 0.99 -13.23 0.36
CA PRO A 77 2.30 -12.82 0.90
C PRO A 77 2.62 -11.32 0.69
N LEU A 78 1.62 -10.49 0.34
CA LEU A 78 1.83 -9.10 -0.07
C LEU A 78 2.67 -8.32 0.95
N ARG A 79 3.78 -7.75 0.46
CA ARG A 79 4.62 -6.86 1.25
C ARG A 79 4.19 -5.40 1.11
N CYS A 80 4.15 -4.70 2.24
CA CYS A 80 3.89 -3.26 2.35
C CYS A 80 4.88 -2.64 3.34
N SER A 81 5.51 -1.52 3.00
CA SER A 81 6.61 -0.91 3.77
C SER A 81 6.51 0.60 3.89
N LEU A 82 7.28 1.15 4.83
CA LEU A 82 7.48 2.59 5.02
C LEU A 82 8.87 3.00 4.53
N GLU A 83 8.93 4.16 3.86
CA GLU A 83 10.17 4.84 3.50
C GLU A 83 10.08 6.29 3.96
N GLN A 84 11.12 6.81 4.62
CA GLN A 84 11.12 8.20 5.07
C GLN A 84 11.19 9.14 3.86
N ALA A 85 10.27 10.12 3.82
CA ALA A 85 10.16 11.10 2.73
C ALA A 85 11.04 12.33 2.93
#